data_AF-A0A447N9P7-F1
#
_entry.id   AF-A0A447N9P7-F1
#
_cell.length_a   1.000
_cell.length_b   1.000
_cell.length_c   1.000
_cell.angle_alpha   90.00
_cell.angle_beta   90.00
_cell.angle_gamma   90.00
#
_symmetry.space_group_name_H-M   'P 1'
#
loop_
_entity.id
_entity.type
_entity.pdbx_description
1 polymer ?
#
loop_
_entity_poly.entity_id
_entity_poly.type
_entity_poly.pdbx_seq_one_letter_code
_entity_poly.pdbx_strand_id
1 'polypeptide(L)'
;MNAIKPWRLSTKIDPRDCRLKVGKEMFTLFGPQLVRDLQQRGFDVFLDLKFHDIPNTTARGSRRSGRPGVWMVNVHSVCGARMMAAARDALAPFGKDAPLLIAVTVLTSMETSDLHDLGVTLSPAEHAERLARLTQQCGLDGVVCSAQEAVRFKQVFGAAFKLVTPGIRPAGSEAGDPATHYDARTGIIRRRRLYGDWPPGYAIGRSGANAEGY
;
A
#
# COMPACT_ATOMS: atom_id res chain seq x y z
N MET A 1 9.37 17.77 24.03
CA MET A 1 9.29 16.90 22.83
C MET A 1 8.24 17.48 21.89
N ASN A 2 8.65 18.13 20.81
CA ASN A 2 7.71 18.68 19.82
C ASN A 2 7.11 17.52 19.02
N ALA A 3 5.91 17.07 19.40
CA ALA A 3 5.15 16.11 18.61
C ALA A 3 4.91 16.74 17.21
N ILE A 4 5.54 16.14 16.19
CA ILE A 4 5.30 16.48 14.80
C ILE A 4 3.82 16.27 14.54
N LYS A 5 3.06 17.37 14.44
CA LYS A 5 1.63 17.33 14.13
C LYS A 5 1.49 16.95 12.64
N PRO A 6 0.96 15.75 12.30
CA PRO A 6 0.96 15.25 10.91
C PRO A 6 0.20 16.11 9.91
N TRP A 7 -0.69 16.98 10.39
CA TRP A 7 -1.48 17.90 9.57
C TRP A 7 -0.62 18.97 8.88
N ARG A 8 0.62 19.23 9.32
CA ARG A 8 1.46 20.28 8.71
C ARG A 8 1.81 20.00 7.24
N LEU A 9 1.85 18.72 6.84
CA LEU A 9 2.03 18.34 5.43
C LEU A 9 0.73 18.45 4.65
N SER A 10 -0.41 18.01 5.22
CA SER A 10 -1.70 18.07 4.52
C SER A 10 -2.23 19.49 4.32
N THR A 11 -1.75 20.48 5.08
CA THR A 11 -2.07 21.90 4.85
C THR A 11 -1.36 22.53 3.65
N LYS A 12 -0.33 21.87 3.10
CA LYS A 12 0.49 22.40 2.00
C LYS A 12 0.26 21.69 0.66
N ILE A 13 -0.70 20.76 0.61
CA ILE A 13 -0.93 19.90 -0.55
C ILE A 13 -2.44 19.89 -0.84
N ASP A 14 -2.81 19.99 -2.11
CA ASP A 14 -4.21 19.93 -2.53
C ASP A 14 -4.68 18.46 -2.65
N PRO A 15 -5.85 18.10 -2.11
CA PRO A 15 -6.44 16.76 -2.30
C PRO A 15 -6.67 16.36 -3.76
N ARG A 16 -6.76 17.33 -4.68
CA ARG A 16 -6.87 17.07 -6.13
C ARG A 16 -5.57 16.55 -6.74
N ASP A 17 -4.44 16.84 -6.10
CA ASP A 17 -3.10 16.52 -6.64
C ASP A 17 -2.58 15.16 -6.18
N CYS A 18 -3.11 14.62 -5.08
CA CYS A 18 -2.62 13.38 -4.51
C CYS A 18 -3.63 12.68 -3.59
N ARG A 19 -3.30 11.44 -3.25
CA ARG A 19 -3.90 10.65 -2.17
C ARG A 19 -2.87 10.46 -1.08
N LEU A 20 -3.32 10.12 0.12
CA LEU A 20 -2.43 9.96 1.28
C LEU A 20 -2.41 8.52 1.76
N LYS A 21 -1.22 8.08 2.20
CA LYS A 21 -1.04 6.79 2.85
C LYS A 21 -0.85 6.97 4.35
N VAL A 22 -1.66 6.27 5.13
CA VAL A 22 -1.48 6.16 6.59
C VAL A 22 -0.92 4.77 6.89
N GLY A 23 0.33 4.70 7.34
CA GLY A 23 0.98 3.45 7.75
C GLY A 23 0.74 3.09 9.22
N LYS A 24 1.27 1.92 9.62
CA LYS A 24 1.15 1.39 10.99
C LYS A 24 1.58 2.39 12.07
N GLU A 25 2.72 3.05 11.91
CA GLU A 25 3.24 3.98 12.93
C GLU A 25 2.25 5.11 13.24
N MET A 26 1.80 5.81 12.21
CA MET A 26 0.85 6.92 12.35
C MET A 26 -0.52 6.45 12.84
N PHE A 27 -0.97 5.29 12.38
CA PHE A 27 -2.23 4.72 12.85
C PHE A 27 -2.15 4.26 14.31
N THR A 28 -1.02 3.73 14.76
CA THR A 28 -0.82 3.34 16.17
C THR A 28 -0.74 4.57 17.07
N LEU A 29 -0.10 5.66 16.62
CA LEU A 29 0.02 6.90 17.40
C LEU A 29 -1.28 7.68 17.48
N PHE A 30 -2.00 7.83 16.36
CA PHE A 30 -3.14 8.76 16.25
C PHE A 30 -4.48 8.06 15.99
N GLY A 31 -4.47 6.76 15.73
CA GLY A 31 -5.67 5.96 15.55
C GLY A 31 -6.51 6.37 14.34
N PRO A 32 -7.79 5.95 14.32
CA PRO A 32 -8.71 6.26 13.24
C PRO A 32 -9.11 7.74 13.18
N GLN A 33 -8.80 8.55 14.20
CA GLN A 33 -9.07 9.99 14.17
C GLN A 33 -8.25 10.68 13.07
N LEU A 34 -6.97 10.32 12.93
CA LEU A 34 -6.13 10.84 11.84
C LEU A 34 -6.75 10.58 10.46
N VAL A 35 -7.27 9.38 10.23
CA VAL A 35 -7.92 9.02 8.95
C VAL A 35 -9.14 9.91 8.69
N ARG A 36 -9.98 10.11 9.71
CA ARG A 36 -11.15 11.01 9.63
C ARG A 36 -10.75 12.44 9.32
N ASP A 37 -9.71 12.96 9.97
CA ASP A 37 -9.24 14.34 9.78
C ASP A 37 -8.72 14.56 8.35
N LEU A 38 -8.07 13.55 7.75
CA LEU A 38 -7.60 13.61 6.36
C LEU A 38 -8.77 13.53 5.37
N GLN A 39 -9.77 12.69 5.64
CA GLN A 39 -10.97 12.58 4.82
C GLN A 39 -11.82 13.86 4.85
N GLN A 40 -11.97 14.49 6.02
CA GLN A 40 -12.66 15.78 6.17
C GLN A 40 -12.00 16.89 5.37
N ARG A 41 -10.69 16.78 5.12
CA ARG A 41 -9.93 17.67 4.24
C ARG A 41 -10.04 17.31 2.76
N GLY A 42 -10.78 16.27 2.41
CA GLY A 42 -11.03 15.85 1.03
C GLY A 42 -10.04 14.85 0.45
N PHE A 43 -9.11 14.30 1.25
CA PHE A 43 -8.14 13.33 0.75
C PHE A 43 -8.72 11.91 0.66
N ASP A 44 -8.47 11.25 -0.47
CA ASP A 44 -8.53 9.79 -0.56
C ASP A 44 -7.39 9.19 0.28
N VAL A 45 -7.72 8.23 1.17
CA VAL A 45 -6.74 7.60 2.07
C VAL A 45 -6.53 6.13 1.73
N PHE A 46 -5.27 5.74 1.52
CA PHE A 46 -4.81 4.35 1.57
C PHE A 46 -4.39 4.00 3.01
N LEU A 47 -5.12 3.09 3.64
CA LEU A 47 -4.80 2.58 4.96
C LEU A 47 -3.90 1.34 4.85
N ASP A 48 -2.60 1.57 5.06
CA ASP A 48 -1.51 0.60 4.86
C ASP A 48 -1.14 -0.10 6.17
N LEU A 49 -2.07 -0.91 6.69
CA LEU A 49 -1.91 -1.67 7.94
C LEU A 49 -1.48 -3.12 7.73
N LYS A 50 -1.54 -3.62 6.49
CA LYS A 50 -1.10 -4.94 6.07
C LYS A 50 -1.67 -6.03 6.99
N PHE A 51 -3.00 -6.14 7.07
CA PHE A 51 -3.63 -7.12 7.97
C PHE A 51 -3.12 -8.54 7.67
N HIS A 52 -2.68 -9.20 8.74
CA HIS A 52 -2.07 -10.52 8.70
C HIS A 52 -2.54 -11.28 9.94
N ASP A 53 -3.62 -12.03 9.80
CA ASP A 53 -4.28 -12.75 10.89
C ASP A 53 -5.18 -13.85 10.31
N ILE A 54 -5.82 -14.65 11.17
CA ILE A 54 -6.82 -15.63 10.79
C ILE A 54 -7.99 -14.97 10.02
N PRO A 55 -8.73 -15.73 9.18
CA PRO A 55 -9.72 -15.14 8.27
C PRO A 55 -10.76 -14.24 8.94
N ASN A 56 -11.29 -14.64 10.10
CA ASN A 56 -12.33 -13.89 10.80
C ASN A 56 -11.82 -12.55 11.36
N THR A 57 -10.60 -12.52 11.89
CA THR A 57 -9.99 -11.28 12.41
C THR A 57 -9.66 -10.32 11.28
N THR A 58 -9.08 -10.82 10.19
CA THR A 58 -8.77 -9.99 9.02
C THR A 58 -10.04 -9.48 8.33
N ALA A 59 -11.10 -10.28 8.24
CA ALA A 59 -12.41 -9.84 7.75
C ALA A 59 -12.98 -8.68 8.58
N ARG A 60 -12.98 -8.82 9.91
CA ARG A 60 -13.42 -7.74 10.82
C ARG A 60 -12.56 -6.49 10.70
N GLY A 61 -11.23 -6.64 10.63
CA GLY A 61 -10.29 -5.54 10.44
C GLY A 61 -10.53 -4.80 9.14
N SER A 62 -10.69 -5.55 8.04
CA SER A 62 -10.99 -5.02 6.71
C SER A 62 -12.32 -4.27 6.70
N ARG A 63 -13.39 -4.85 7.25
CA ARG A 63 -14.71 -4.19 7.34
C ARG A 63 -14.69 -2.92 8.19
N ARG A 64 -13.97 -2.90 9.31
CA ARG A 64 -13.82 -1.71 10.16
C ARG A 64 -13.01 -0.61 9.47
N SER A 65 -12.05 -1.02 8.66
CA SER A 65 -11.20 -0.14 7.85
C SER A 65 -11.91 0.39 6.61
N GLY A 66 -12.81 -0.38 6.02
CA GLY A 66 -13.62 0.00 4.86
C GLY A 66 -14.85 0.84 5.17
N ARG A 67 -14.83 1.57 6.30
CA ARG A 67 -15.86 2.59 6.55
C ARG A 67 -15.82 3.66 5.45
N PRO A 68 -16.97 4.29 5.13
CA PRO A 68 -17.07 5.24 4.02
C PRO A 68 -15.93 6.26 4.00
N GLY A 69 -15.29 6.40 2.83
CA GLY A 69 -14.24 7.38 2.55
C GLY A 69 -12.80 6.83 2.59
N VAL A 70 -12.55 5.60 3.05
CA VAL A 70 -11.22 4.99 2.85
C VAL A 70 -11.16 4.51 1.40
N TRP A 71 -10.13 4.94 0.68
CA TRP A 71 -9.99 4.65 -0.74
C TRP A 71 -9.39 3.27 -1.00
N MET A 72 -8.47 2.83 -0.13
CA MET A 72 -7.77 1.56 -0.28
C MET A 72 -7.37 1.00 1.09
N VAL A 73 -7.38 -0.33 1.21
CA VAL A 73 -6.89 -1.08 2.37
C VAL A 73 -6.04 -2.25 1.88
N ASN A 74 -5.18 -2.81 2.75
CA ASN A 74 -4.39 -3.98 2.37
C ASN A 74 -4.31 -5.10 3.41
N VAL A 75 -4.04 -6.29 2.89
CA VAL A 75 -3.80 -7.55 3.63
C VAL A 75 -2.49 -8.18 3.16
N HIS A 76 -1.95 -9.16 3.89
CA HIS A 76 -0.79 -9.94 3.44
C HIS A 76 -1.23 -11.22 2.72
N SER A 77 -0.80 -11.43 1.47
CA SER A 77 -1.20 -12.62 0.69
C SER A 77 -0.69 -13.93 1.28
N VAL A 78 0.40 -13.89 2.05
CA VAL A 78 1.00 -15.07 2.70
C VAL A 78 0.05 -15.75 3.71
N CYS A 79 -1.00 -15.08 4.19
CA CYS A 79 -2.01 -15.72 5.05
C CYS A 79 -2.97 -16.64 4.28
N GLY A 80 -2.82 -16.72 2.95
CA GLY A 80 -3.51 -17.68 2.11
C GLY A 80 -4.92 -17.27 1.66
N ALA A 81 -5.49 -18.11 0.78
CA ALA A 81 -6.72 -17.82 0.05
C ALA A 81 -7.93 -17.60 0.96
N ARG A 82 -8.08 -18.41 2.02
CA ARG A 82 -9.21 -18.32 2.96
C ARG A 82 -9.27 -16.94 3.64
N MET A 83 -8.11 -16.39 4.01
CA MET A 83 -8.04 -15.08 4.64
C MET A 83 -8.40 -13.98 3.64
N MET A 84 -7.81 -14.02 2.44
CA MET A 84 -8.06 -13.01 1.41
C MET A 84 -9.53 -13.00 0.95
N ALA A 85 -10.13 -14.17 0.74
CA ALA A 85 -11.54 -14.30 0.40
C ALA A 85 -12.43 -13.73 1.51
N ALA A 86 -12.16 -14.05 2.78
CA ALA A 86 -12.90 -13.49 3.90
C ALA A 86 -12.79 -11.96 4.00
N ALA A 87 -11.61 -11.40 3.70
CA ALA A 87 -11.40 -9.95 3.65
C ALA A 87 -12.23 -9.29 2.55
N ARG A 88 -12.24 -9.87 1.35
CA ARG A 88 -13.05 -9.41 0.21
C ARG A 88 -14.54 -9.45 0.54
N ASP A 89 -15.03 -10.59 1.04
CA ASP A 89 -16.45 -10.80 1.35
C ASP A 89 -16.93 -9.83 2.44
N ALA A 90 -16.06 -9.48 3.38
CA ALA A 90 -16.36 -8.50 4.42
C ALA A 90 -16.54 -7.06 3.89
N LEU A 91 -16.02 -6.76 2.70
CA LEU A 91 -16.16 -5.48 2.02
C LEU A 91 -17.31 -5.45 1.00
N ALA A 92 -17.79 -6.61 0.53
CA ALA A 92 -18.86 -6.70 -0.45
C ALA A 92 -20.13 -5.89 -0.10
N PRO A 93 -20.59 -5.80 1.18
CA PRO A 93 -21.75 -4.99 1.54
C PRO A 93 -21.62 -3.49 1.28
N PHE A 94 -20.40 -2.96 1.09
CA PHE A 94 -20.18 -1.56 0.74
C PHE A 94 -20.41 -1.27 -0.76
N GLY A 95 -20.56 -2.30 -1.60
CA GLY A 95 -20.85 -2.16 -3.03
C GLY A 95 -19.81 -1.27 -3.74
N LYS A 96 -20.29 -0.27 -4.48
CA LYS A 96 -19.44 0.69 -5.21
C LYS A 96 -18.56 1.57 -4.30
N ASP A 97 -18.94 1.70 -3.03
CA ASP A 97 -18.24 2.52 -2.05
C ASP A 97 -17.20 1.70 -1.25
N ALA A 98 -17.02 0.42 -1.61
CA ALA A 98 -15.98 -0.41 -1.02
C ALA A 98 -14.58 0.15 -1.34
N PRO A 99 -13.65 0.16 -0.36
CA PRO A 99 -12.25 0.48 -0.66
C PRO A 99 -11.67 -0.58 -1.59
N LEU A 100 -10.67 -0.19 -2.38
CA LEU A 100 -9.82 -1.16 -3.07
C LEU A 100 -9.13 -2.06 -2.04
N LEU A 101 -9.22 -3.38 -2.25
CA LEU A 101 -8.56 -4.38 -1.43
C LEU A 101 -7.34 -4.94 -2.17
N ILE A 102 -6.16 -4.58 -1.68
CA ILE A 102 -4.88 -4.94 -2.28
C ILE A 102 -4.12 -5.90 -1.37
N ALA A 103 -3.44 -6.91 -1.93
CA ALA A 103 -2.58 -7.79 -1.13
C ALA A 103 -1.10 -7.42 -1.24
N VAL A 104 -0.38 -7.42 -0.12
CA VAL A 104 1.09 -7.34 -0.12
C VAL A 104 1.66 -8.72 -0.43
N THR A 105 2.51 -8.81 -1.46
CA THR A 105 3.23 -10.04 -1.85
C THR A 105 4.46 -10.24 -0.96
N VAL A 106 5.66 -10.06 -1.51
CA VAL A 106 6.94 -10.07 -0.80
C VAL A 106 7.28 -8.63 -0.42
N LEU A 107 7.73 -8.40 0.81
CA LEU A 107 8.18 -7.07 1.18
C LEU A 107 9.43 -6.72 0.38
N THR A 108 9.52 -5.50 -0.14
CA THR A 108 10.67 -5.05 -0.96
C THR A 108 12.00 -5.01 -0.18
N SER A 109 11.96 -5.24 1.13
CA SER A 109 13.13 -5.36 2.01
C SER A 109 13.59 -6.80 2.22
N MET A 110 12.89 -7.80 1.67
CA MET A 110 13.26 -9.20 1.81
C MET A 110 14.10 -9.66 0.62
N GLU A 111 15.19 -10.33 0.93
CA GLU A 111 16.07 -11.00 -0.01
C GLU A 111 15.84 -12.52 -0.01
N THR A 112 16.56 -13.22 -0.89
CA THR A 112 16.47 -14.69 -1.01
C THR A 112 16.80 -15.39 0.31
N SER A 113 17.75 -14.88 1.09
CA SER A 113 18.11 -15.44 2.40
C SER A 113 16.96 -15.37 3.40
N ASP A 114 16.25 -14.24 3.47
CA ASP A 114 15.10 -14.07 4.37
C ASP A 114 13.97 -15.04 4.02
N LEU A 115 13.75 -15.29 2.73
CA LEU A 115 12.76 -16.26 2.26
C LEU A 115 13.18 -17.69 2.59
N HIS A 116 14.47 -18.00 2.47
CA HIS A 116 15.00 -19.31 2.81
C HIS A 116 14.83 -19.63 4.30
N ASP A 117 15.03 -18.65 5.18
CA ASP A 117 14.79 -18.79 6.63
C ASP A 117 13.33 -19.13 6.95
N LEU A 118 12.40 -18.77 6.06
CA LEU A 118 10.97 -19.09 6.16
C LEU A 118 10.60 -20.41 5.44
N GLY A 119 11.58 -21.15 4.91
CA GLY A 119 11.38 -22.38 4.14
C GLY A 119 10.85 -22.14 2.72
N VAL A 120 10.96 -20.92 2.19
CA VAL A 120 10.59 -20.59 0.82
C VAL A 120 11.82 -20.69 -0.07
N THR A 121 11.81 -21.65 -0.99
CA THR A 121 12.93 -21.92 -1.92
C THR A 121 12.84 -21.16 -3.24
N LEU A 122 11.69 -20.55 -3.54
CA LEU A 122 11.50 -19.70 -4.70
C LEU A 122 12.27 -18.39 -4.53
N SER A 123 12.74 -17.82 -5.64
CA SER A 123 13.27 -16.46 -5.61
C SER A 123 12.19 -15.45 -5.19
N PRO A 124 12.56 -14.26 -4.67
CA PRO A 124 11.60 -13.22 -4.32
C PRO A 124 10.60 -12.89 -5.44
N ALA A 125 11.08 -12.79 -6.68
CA ALA A 125 10.24 -12.49 -7.83
C ALA A 125 9.24 -13.62 -8.15
N GLU A 126 9.69 -14.88 -8.12
CA GLU A 126 8.82 -16.04 -8.35
C GLU A 126 7.79 -16.19 -7.24
N HIS A 127 8.20 -16.01 -5.99
CA HIS A 127 7.28 -16.07 -4.85
C HIS A 127 6.26 -14.93 -4.90
N ALA A 128 6.70 -13.71 -5.24
CA ALA A 128 5.80 -12.58 -5.43
C ALA A 128 4.77 -12.84 -6.55
N GLU A 129 5.18 -13.41 -7.68
CA GLU A 129 4.26 -13.76 -8.77
C GLU A 129 3.25 -14.83 -8.33
N ARG A 130 3.71 -15.88 -7.63
CA ARG A 130 2.84 -16.92 -7.07
C ARG A 130 1.78 -16.31 -6.14
N LEU A 131 2.19 -15.41 -5.26
CA LEU A 131 1.30 -14.72 -4.33
C LEU A 131 0.33 -13.75 -5.05
N ALA A 132 0.78 -13.06 -6.09
CA ALA A 132 -0.07 -12.21 -6.91
C ALA A 132 -1.13 -13.00 -7.68
N ARG A 133 -0.77 -14.18 -8.21
CA ARG A 133 -1.71 -15.10 -8.84
C ARG A 133 -2.78 -15.59 -7.87
N LEU A 134 -2.38 -15.98 -6.66
CA LEU A 134 -3.30 -16.37 -5.61
C LEU A 134 -4.25 -15.23 -5.24
N THR A 135 -3.73 -14.01 -5.16
CA THR A 135 -4.50 -12.79 -4.88
C THR A 135 -5.57 -12.55 -5.95
N GLN A 136 -5.22 -12.66 -7.23
CA GLN A 136 -6.16 -12.53 -8.34
C GLN A 136 -7.25 -13.61 -8.30
N GLN A 137 -6.87 -14.87 -8.02
CA GLN A 137 -7.81 -15.99 -7.88
C GLN A 137 -8.80 -15.78 -6.73
N CYS A 138 -8.38 -15.09 -5.66
CA CYS A 138 -9.27 -14.69 -4.57
C CYS A 138 -10.16 -13.50 -4.90
N GLY A 139 -10.01 -12.88 -6.07
CA GLY A 139 -10.83 -11.74 -6.51
C GLY A 139 -10.52 -10.44 -5.77
N LEU A 140 -9.28 -10.26 -5.32
CA LEU A 140 -8.80 -8.96 -4.82
C LEU A 140 -8.48 -8.04 -6.00
N ASP A 141 -8.49 -6.73 -5.75
CA ASP A 141 -8.34 -5.72 -6.80
C ASP A 141 -6.92 -5.63 -7.38
N GLY A 142 -5.92 -6.12 -6.64
CA GLY A 142 -4.53 -5.96 -7.01
C GLY A 142 -3.52 -6.35 -5.94
N VAL A 143 -2.26 -6.01 -6.19
CA VAL A 143 -1.13 -6.26 -5.27
C VAL A 143 -0.26 -5.02 -5.02
N VAL A 144 0.38 -5.02 -3.85
CA VAL A 144 1.60 -4.24 -3.60
C VAL A 144 2.79 -5.06 -4.08
N CYS A 145 3.61 -4.52 -4.99
CA CYS A 145 4.76 -5.20 -5.58
C CYS A 145 5.92 -4.22 -5.84
N SER A 146 7.12 -4.75 -6.12
CA SER A 146 8.26 -3.92 -6.51
C SER A 146 8.08 -3.28 -7.89
N ALA A 147 8.85 -2.23 -8.17
CA ALA A 147 8.86 -1.58 -9.49
C ALA A 147 9.29 -2.54 -10.61
N GLN A 148 10.22 -3.44 -10.29
CA GLN A 148 10.74 -4.47 -11.18
C GLN A 148 9.67 -5.52 -11.50
N GLU A 149 8.94 -5.98 -10.48
CA GLU A 149 7.83 -6.92 -10.63
C GLU A 149 6.67 -6.33 -11.46
N ALA A 150 6.41 -5.03 -11.32
CA ALA A 150 5.26 -4.39 -11.95
C ALA A 150 5.21 -4.55 -13.48
N VAL A 151 6.36 -4.52 -14.15
CA VAL A 151 6.46 -4.72 -15.61
C VAL A 151 5.93 -6.10 -15.99
N ARG A 152 6.42 -7.14 -15.31
CA ARG A 152 6.02 -8.52 -15.55
C ARG A 152 4.57 -8.78 -15.11
N PHE A 153 4.17 -8.29 -13.95
CA PHE A 153 2.83 -8.49 -13.41
C PHE A 153 1.75 -7.90 -14.31
N LYS A 154 2.02 -6.76 -14.96
CA LYS A 154 1.08 -6.18 -15.92
C LYS A 154 0.84 -7.10 -17.12
N GLN A 155 1.88 -7.75 -17.63
CA GLN A 155 1.77 -8.70 -18.74
C GLN A 155 0.99 -9.95 -18.33
N VAL A 156 1.24 -10.45 -17.11
CA VAL A 156 0.68 -11.71 -16.62
C VAL A 156 -0.77 -11.57 -16.13
N PHE A 157 -1.09 -10.48 -15.42
CA PHE A 157 -2.39 -10.30 -14.74
C PHE A 157 -3.34 -9.32 -15.44
N GLY A 158 -2.86 -8.62 -16.48
CA GLY A 158 -3.65 -7.70 -17.29
C GLY A 158 -3.87 -6.34 -16.64
N ALA A 159 -4.42 -5.40 -17.42
CA ALA A 159 -4.55 -4.00 -17.02
C ALA A 159 -5.61 -3.73 -15.93
N ALA A 160 -6.54 -4.66 -15.71
CA ALA A 160 -7.56 -4.52 -14.67
C ALA A 160 -6.96 -4.70 -13.27
N PHE A 161 -5.96 -5.56 -13.12
CA PHE A 161 -5.31 -5.88 -11.85
C PHE A 161 -4.41 -4.72 -11.39
N LYS A 162 -4.73 -4.12 -10.24
CA LYS A 162 -4.06 -2.91 -9.77
C LYS A 162 -2.68 -3.25 -9.20
N LEU A 163 -1.67 -2.49 -9.62
CA LEU A 163 -0.31 -2.61 -9.11
C LEU A 163 0.00 -1.37 -8.28
N VAL A 164 0.32 -1.56 -7.01
CA VAL A 164 0.70 -0.51 -6.06
C VAL A 164 2.18 -0.67 -5.76
N THR A 165 2.98 0.33 -6.12
CA THR A 165 4.45 0.22 -6.11
C THR A 165 5.06 1.23 -5.15
N PRO A 166 5.54 0.78 -3.98
CA PRO A 166 6.19 1.65 -3.00
C PRO A 166 7.63 1.98 -3.42
N GLY A 167 8.15 3.09 -2.87
CA GLY A 167 9.57 3.42 -2.98
C GLY A 167 9.96 4.20 -4.24
N ILE A 168 8.99 4.79 -4.95
CA ILE A 168 9.26 5.57 -6.15
C ILE A 168 9.82 6.95 -5.79
N ARG A 169 10.97 7.31 -6.36
CA ARG A 169 11.59 8.63 -6.20
C ARG A 169 11.26 9.53 -7.41
N PRO A 170 10.94 10.82 -7.22
CA PRO A 170 10.79 11.76 -8.34
C PRO A 170 12.09 11.92 -9.13
N ALA A 171 11.96 12.13 -10.45
CA ALA A 171 13.09 12.50 -11.29
C ALA A 171 13.74 13.80 -10.76
N GLY A 172 15.07 13.80 -10.61
CA GLY A 172 15.83 14.94 -10.09
C GLY A 172 16.09 14.94 -8.56
N SER A 173 15.74 13.87 -7.85
CA SER A 173 16.18 13.68 -6.45
C SER A 173 17.59 13.08 -6.38
N GLU A 174 18.46 13.61 -5.53
CA GLU A 174 19.85 13.15 -5.40
C GLU A 174 19.95 11.65 -5.09
N ALA A 175 20.92 11.00 -5.73
CA ALA A 175 21.21 9.58 -5.58
C ALA A 175 21.94 9.31 -4.26
N GLY A 176 21.21 9.39 -3.13
CA GLY A 176 21.68 8.90 -1.84
C GLY A 176 21.50 7.38 -1.69
N ASP A 177 22.59 6.73 -1.27
CA ASP A 177 22.83 5.37 -0.76
C ASP A 177 21.82 4.24 -1.15
N PRO A 178 22.24 3.23 -1.93
CA PRO A 178 21.41 2.13 -2.42
C PRO A 178 21.07 1.07 -1.35
N ALA A 179 20.41 1.47 -0.26
CA ALA A 179 19.74 0.53 0.68
C ALA A 179 18.77 1.22 1.66
N THR A 180 18.33 2.45 1.40
CA THR A 180 17.51 3.18 2.38
C THR A 180 16.03 2.78 2.31
N HIS A 181 15.68 1.77 3.10
CA HIS A 181 14.45 1.60 3.90
C HIS A 181 13.23 2.44 3.47
N TYR A 182 12.15 1.76 3.08
CA TYR A 182 10.82 2.35 2.93
C TYR A 182 10.40 3.03 4.24
N ASP A 183 10.17 4.34 4.21
CA ASP A 183 9.69 5.06 5.37
C ASP A 183 8.20 4.76 5.57
N ALA A 184 7.91 3.92 6.57
CA ALA A 184 6.56 3.49 6.91
C ALA A 184 5.68 4.60 7.51
N ARG A 185 6.23 5.79 7.80
CA ARG A 185 5.57 6.90 8.51
C ARG A 185 4.38 7.48 7.73
N THR A 186 4.64 8.13 6.60
CA THR A 186 3.61 8.78 5.76
C THR A 186 4.04 8.76 4.29
N GLY A 187 3.10 8.50 3.37
CA GLY A 187 3.37 8.48 1.93
C GLY A 187 2.42 9.37 1.15
N ILE A 188 2.93 10.04 0.11
CA ILE A 188 2.10 10.77 -0.86
C ILE A 188 1.96 9.87 -2.08
N ILE A 189 0.70 9.57 -2.42
CA ILE A 189 0.34 8.76 -3.58
C ILE A 189 -0.10 9.75 -4.66
N ARG A 190 0.80 10.06 -5.60
CA ARG A 190 0.46 10.96 -6.70
C ARG A 190 -0.12 10.16 -7.86
N ARG A 191 -1.08 10.74 -8.58
CA ARG A 191 -1.45 10.20 -9.90
C ARG A 191 -0.28 10.40 -10.87
N ARG A 192 -0.12 9.43 -11.78
CA ARG A 192 0.88 9.25 -12.86
C ARG A 192 1.50 10.51 -13.52
N ARG A 193 0.84 11.67 -13.48
CA ARG A 193 1.17 12.87 -14.26
C ARG A 193 2.51 13.55 -13.93
N LEU A 194 3.23 13.08 -12.91
CA LEU A 194 4.48 13.70 -12.45
C LEU A 194 5.72 12.78 -12.57
N TYR A 195 5.61 11.57 -13.13
CA TYR A 195 6.67 10.55 -13.04
C TYR A 195 7.04 9.81 -14.36
N GLY A 196 6.72 10.36 -15.55
CA GLY A 196 7.21 9.84 -16.85
C GLY A 196 6.48 8.60 -17.41
N ASP A 197 7.13 7.89 -18.37
CA ASP A 197 6.62 6.76 -19.18
C ASP A 197 6.48 5.42 -18.43
N TRP A 198 5.94 5.45 -17.22
CA TRP A 198 5.75 4.25 -16.41
C TRP A 198 4.40 3.54 -16.69
N PRO A 199 4.29 2.20 -16.51
CA PRO A 199 3.06 1.46 -16.77
C PRO A 199 1.87 1.94 -15.88
N PRO A 200 0.60 1.66 -16.28
CA PRO A 200 -0.58 1.94 -15.45
C PRO A 200 -0.50 1.26 -14.08
N GLY A 201 -0.65 2.03 -13.01
CA GLY A 201 -0.54 1.59 -11.61
C GLY A 201 -0.54 2.78 -10.64
N TYR A 202 -0.46 2.51 -9.33
CA TYR A 202 -0.28 3.54 -8.29
C TYR A 202 1.16 3.56 -7.81
N ALA A 203 1.78 4.74 -7.87
CA ALA A 203 3.12 4.98 -7.35
C ALA A 203 3.04 5.62 -5.96
N ILE A 204 3.74 5.04 -4.99
CA ILE A 204 3.84 5.62 -3.63
C ILE A 204 5.26 6.15 -3.46
N GLY A 205 5.38 7.46 -3.49
CA GLY A 205 6.63 8.15 -3.19
C GLY A 205 6.76 8.50 -1.71
N ARG A 206 7.99 8.79 -1.29
CA ARG A 206 8.21 9.41 0.02
C ARG A 206 7.54 10.77 0.05
N SER A 207 6.94 11.16 1.18
CA SER A 207 6.72 12.57 1.44
C SER A 207 8.10 13.24 1.43
N GLY A 208 8.34 14.18 0.52
CA GLY A 208 9.59 14.94 0.44
C GLY A 208 9.88 15.85 1.64
N ALA A 209 9.43 15.47 2.83
CA ALA A 209 9.88 16.06 4.07
C ALA A 209 11.27 15.49 4.40
N ASN A 210 12.27 15.86 3.59
CA ASN A 210 13.61 15.98 4.15
C ASN A 210 13.49 17.01 5.26
N ALA A 211 13.71 16.54 6.48
CA ALA A 211 13.83 17.35 7.68
C ALA A 211 15.18 18.07 7.64
N GLU A 212 15.37 18.96 6.65
CA GLU A 212 16.39 20.01 6.74
C GLU A 212 15.68 21.28 7.23
N GLY A 213 15.89 21.54 8.52
CA GLY A 213 15.39 22.72 9.23
C GLY A 213 13.90 22.68 9.53
N TYR A 214 13.54 22.26 10.75
CA TYR A 214 12.50 22.80 11.66
C TYR A 214 12.14 21.77 12.74
#